data_AF-A0A431C1P6-F1
#
_entry.id   AF-A0A431C1P6-F1
#
_cell.length_a   1.000
_cell.length_b   1.000
_cell.length_c   1.000
_cell.angle_alpha   90.00
_cell.angle_beta   90.00
_cell.angle_gamma   90.00
#
_symmetry.space_group_name_H-M   'P 1'
#
loop_
_entity.id
_entity.type
_entity.pdbx_description
1 polymer ?
#
loop_
_entity_poly.entity_id
_entity_poly.type
_entity_poly.pdbx_seq_one_letter_code
_entity_poly.pdbx_strand_id
1 'polypeptide(L)'
;MYINAGILLFNLDNIRNSELNFLKIYSYICKNANNFKYYDQDFINIIFNQNINYLDYSYNVSEDDIILLKRLKGNFQHKIIYYYGEKMYGICPKPHNFRWWFYASRSINFNFLIIHLQFIYFKLLE
;
A
#
# COMPACT_ATOMS: atom_id res chain seq x y z
N MET A 1 -8.91 15.83 5.54
CA MET A 1 -7.61 15.32 5.04
C MET A 1 -7.75 13.82 4.86
N TYR A 2 -7.03 13.23 3.89
CA TYR A 2 -7.18 11.83 3.51
C TYR A 2 -5.78 11.20 3.38
N ILE A 3 -5.54 10.06 4.03
CA ILE A 3 -4.26 9.34 4.06
C ILE A 3 -4.33 8.06 3.22
N ASN A 4 -3.15 7.64 2.73
CA ASN A 4 -2.96 6.32 2.12
C ASN A 4 -2.80 5.26 3.22
N ALA A 5 -3.49 4.11 3.09
CA ALA A 5 -3.49 3.03 4.08
C ALA A 5 -2.34 2.02 3.91
N GLY A 6 -1.47 2.18 2.91
CA GLY A 6 -0.37 1.25 2.63
C GLY A 6 0.64 1.16 3.78
N ILE A 7 0.83 2.23 4.56
CA ILE A 7 1.73 2.27 5.71
C ILE A 7 1.05 3.04 6.85
N LEU A 8 0.83 2.34 7.96
CA LEU A 8 0.15 2.85 9.14
C LEU A 8 0.95 2.49 10.38
N LEU A 9 1.10 3.45 11.29
CA LEU A 9 1.64 3.21 12.62
C LEU A 9 0.49 3.36 13.63
N PHE A 10 0.03 2.24 14.17
CA PHE A 10 -1.07 2.24 15.11
C PHE A 10 -0.59 2.38 16.55
N ASN A 11 -1.15 3.37 17.27
CA ASN A 11 -1.10 3.37 18.73
C ASN A 11 -2.18 2.44 19.26
N LEU A 12 -1.83 1.16 19.44
CA LEU A 12 -2.77 0.12 19.82
C LEU A 12 -3.36 0.33 21.22
N ASP A 13 -2.61 0.93 22.14
CA ASP A 13 -3.10 1.23 23.49
C ASP A 13 -4.20 2.29 23.44
N ASN A 14 -3.98 3.36 22.67
CA ASN A 14 -5.01 4.38 22.48
C ASN A 14 -6.26 3.80 21.80
N ILE A 15 -6.09 2.95 20.78
CA ILE A 15 -7.22 2.32 20.09
C ILE A 15 -8.01 1.42 21.04
N ARG A 16 -7.34 0.58 21.84
CA ARG A 16 -7.99 -0.33 22.80
C ARG A 16 -8.72 0.42 23.91
N ASN A 17 -8.19 1.58 24.33
CA ASN A 17 -8.77 2.40 25.40
C ASN A 17 -9.75 3.46 24.88
N SER A 18 -9.92 3.58 23.56
CA SER A 18 -10.86 4.53 22.97
C SER A 18 -12.30 4.07 23.13
N GLU A 19 -13.24 5.01 23.20
CA GLU A 19 -14.68 4.72 23.18
C GLU A 19 -15.20 4.36 21.77
N LEU A 20 -14.31 3.90 20.86
CA LEU A 20 -14.70 3.50 19.52
C LEU A 20 -15.65 2.30 19.61
N ASN A 21 -16.92 2.53 19.28
CA ASN A 21 -17.92 1.48 19.22
C ASN A 21 -17.76 0.67 17.93
N PHE A 22 -16.85 -0.31 17.94
CA PHE A 22 -16.53 -1.15 16.80
C PHE A 22 -17.74 -1.86 16.20
N LEU A 23 -18.75 -2.23 16.99
CA LEU A 23 -19.98 -2.85 16.48
C LEU A 23 -20.81 -1.89 15.64
N LYS A 24 -20.99 -0.64 16.10
CA LYS A 24 -21.70 0.41 15.36
C LYS A 24 -20.93 0.78 14.08
N ILE A 25 -19.61 0.87 14.21
CA ILE A 25 -18.69 1.13 13.10
C ILE A 25 -18.80 0.02 12.05
N TYR A 26 -18.69 -1.25 12.45
CA TYR A 26 -18.85 -2.41 11.56
C TYR A 26 -20.22 -2.40 10.86
N SER A 27 -21.30 -2.16 11.63
CA SER A 27 -22.65 -2.08 11.07
C SER A 27 -22.79 -0.98 10.01
N TYR A 28 -22.13 0.16 10.23
CA TYR A 28 -22.08 1.25 9.25
C TYR A 28 -21.33 0.84 7.99
N ILE A 29 -20.18 0.15 8.10
CA ILE A 29 -19.43 -0.34 6.94
C ILE A 29 -20.29 -1.29 6.11
N CYS A 30 -20.87 -2.30 6.74
CA CYS A 30 -21.65 -3.32 6.03
C CYS A 30 -22.81 -2.71 5.25
N LYS A 31 -23.47 -1.68 5.81
CA LYS A 31 -24.56 -0.97 5.15
C LYS A 31 -24.10 -0.07 3.99
N ASN A 32 -22.87 0.41 4.03
CA ASN A 32 -22.33 1.39 3.06
C ASN A 32 -21.20 0.84 2.20
N ALA A 33 -20.98 -0.48 2.20
CA ALA A 33 -19.81 -1.10 1.55
C ALA A 33 -19.67 -0.70 0.07
N ASN A 34 -20.80 -0.63 -0.65
CA ASN A 34 -20.84 -0.25 -2.07
C ASN A 34 -20.52 1.23 -2.33
N ASN A 35 -20.51 2.07 -1.29
CA ASN A 35 -20.21 3.49 -1.41
C ASN A 35 -18.72 3.80 -1.20
N PHE A 36 -17.92 2.82 -0.75
CA PHE A 36 -16.49 3.00 -0.57
C PHE A 36 -15.74 2.67 -1.85
N LYS A 37 -15.01 3.67 -2.36
CA LYS A 37 -14.19 3.53 -3.58
C LYS A 37 -12.89 2.78 -3.29
N TYR A 38 -12.34 2.96 -2.09
CA TYR A 38 -11.06 2.41 -1.65
C TYR A 38 -11.21 1.55 -0.39
N TYR A 39 -12.43 1.02 -0.15
CA TYR A 39 -12.74 0.04 0.88
C TYR A 39 -12.18 0.38 2.28
N ASP A 40 -11.21 -0.39 2.76
CA ASP A 40 -10.58 -0.28 4.07
C ASP A 40 -9.85 1.06 4.26
N GLN A 41 -9.28 1.63 3.20
CA GLN A 41 -8.65 2.94 3.28
C GLN A 41 -9.68 4.05 3.55
N ASP A 42 -10.83 4.02 2.89
CA ASP A 42 -11.91 4.98 3.13
C ASP A 42 -12.39 4.87 4.58
N PHE A 43 -12.52 3.63 5.04
CA PHE A 43 -12.92 3.33 6.41
C PHE A 43 -11.96 3.90 7.46
N ILE A 44 -10.65 3.68 7.30
CA ILE A 44 -9.62 4.23 8.19
C ILE A 44 -9.73 5.75 8.25
N ASN A 45 -9.88 6.39 7.09
CA ASN A 45 -10.01 7.84 6.99
C ASN A 45 -11.29 8.38 7.65
N ILE A 46 -12.38 7.62 7.65
CA ILE A 46 -13.65 8.00 8.29
C ILE A 46 -13.56 7.84 9.81
N ILE A 47 -13.12 6.69 10.32
CA ILE A 47 -13.10 6.44 11.78
C ILE A 47 -12.10 7.33 12.48
N PHE A 48 -10.88 7.38 11.96
CA PHE A 48 -9.78 8.08 12.61
C PHE A 48 -9.68 9.52 12.15
N ASN A 49 -10.71 10.04 11.49
CA ASN A 49 -10.77 11.45 11.11
C ASN A 49 -10.48 12.33 12.34
N GLN A 50 -9.62 13.34 12.17
CA GLN A 50 -9.12 14.23 13.24
C GLN A 50 -8.21 13.56 14.29
N ASN A 51 -8.09 12.23 14.31
CA ASN A 51 -7.21 11.46 15.21
C ASN A 51 -5.99 10.86 14.49
N ILE A 52 -5.62 11.42 13.34
CA ILE A 52 -4.48 10.98 12.52
C ILE A 52 -3.31 11.94 12.69
N ASN A 53 -2.16 11.39 13.08
CA ASN A 53 -0.87 12.05 12.97
C ASN A 53 -0.20 11.67 11.65
N TYR A 54 0.34 12.65 10.94
CA TYR A 54 0.93 12.46 9.61
C TYR A 54 2.40 12.07 9.71
N LEU A 55 2.78 11.02 8.99
CA LEU A 55 4.17 10.68 8.78
C LEU A 55 4.77 11.56 7.67
N ASP A 56 6.09 11.71 7.68
CA ASP A 56 6.80 12.32 6.56
C ASP A 56 6.53 11.54 5.28
N TYR A 57 6.37 12.27 4.18
CA TYR A 57 6.00 11.69 2.89
C TYR A 57 7.00 10.63 2.41
N SER A 58 8.28 10.70 2.80
CA SER A 58 9.31 9.72 2.45
C SER A 58 9.01 8.28 2.89
N TYR A 59 8.08 8.09 3.83
CA TYR A 59 7.70 6.77 4.32
C TYR A 59 6.63 6.07 3.50
N ASN A 60 5.96 6.71 2.54
CA ASN A 60 4.95 6.03 1.72
C ASN A 60 4.89 6.67 0.33
N VAL A 61 5.88 6.36 -0.51
CA VAL A 61 6.00 6.91 -1.86
C VAL A 61 5.96 5.84 -2.94
N SER A 62 5.35 6.15 -4.07
CA SER A 62 5.49 5.36 -5.29
C SER A 62 6.74 5.73 -6.08
N GLU A 63 7.03 4.95 -7.12
CA GLU A 63 8.10 5.27 -8.06
C GLU A 63 7.85 6.59 -8.79
N ASP A 64 6.60 6.84 -9.20
CA ASP A 64 6.20 8.08 -9.86
C ASP A 64 6.41 9.29 -8.94
N ASP A 65 6.08 9.14 -7.65
CA ASP A 65 6.32 10.17 -6.63
C ASP A 65 7.82 10.45 -6.45
N ILE A 66 8.66 9.40 -6.45
CA ILE A 66 10.11 9.56 -6.34
C ILE A 66 10.66 10.35 -7.53
N ILE A 67 10.23 10.02 -8.75
CA ILE A 67 10.65 10.72 -9.98
C ILE A 67 10.23 12.19 -9.90
N LEU A 68 8.97 12.46 -9.56
CA LEU A 68 8.43 13.81 -9.44
C LEU A 68 9.17 14.61 -8.37
N LEU A 69 9.34 14.06 -7.17
CA LEU A 69 9.94 14.77 -6.05
C LEU A 69 11.43 15.01 -6.21
N LYS A 70 12.15 14.11 -6.91
CA LYS A 70 13.54 14.37 -7.29
C LYS A 70 13.64 15.54 -8.27
N ARG A 71 12.72 15.65 -9.24
CA ARG A 71 12.66 16.79 -10.16
C ARG A 71 12.37 18.10 -9.44
N LEU A 72 11.45 18.08 -8.47
CA LEU A 72 11.01 19.29 -7.77
C LEU A 72 11.96 19.74 -6.64
N LYS A 73 12.52 18.80 -5.87
CA LYS A 73 13.28 19.09 -4.64
C LYS A 73 14.77 18.77 -4.73
N GLY A 74 15.23 18.11 -5.79
CA GLY A 74 16.64 17.71 -6.02
C GLY A 74 17.15 16.61 -5.09
N ASN A 75 17.01 16.80 -3.78
CA ASN A 75 17.57 15.96 -2.72
C ASN A 75 16.53 15.05 -2.04
N PHE A 76 15.43 14.71 -2.73
CA PHE A 76 14.41 13.85 -2.13
C PHE A 76 14.95 12.44 -1.88
N GLN A 77 14.91 12.03 -0.61
CA GLN A 77 15.27 10.69 -0.16
C GLN A 77 14.04 9.99 0.40
N HIS A 78 13.64 8.90 -0.26
CA HIS A 78 12.59 8.03 0.24
C HIS A 78 13.16 7.02 1.23
N LYS A 79 12.31 6.59 2.17
CA LYS A 79 12.60 5.55 3.17
C LYS A 79 11.90 4.24 2.85
N ILE A 80 10.67 4.30 2.36
CA ILE A 80 9.91 3.12 1.95
C ILE A 80 9.24 3.39 0.59
N ILE A 81 9.40 2.44 -0.35
CA ILE A 81 8.73 2.47 -1.64
C ILE A 81 7.48 1.59 -1.57
N TYR A 82 6.32 2.18 -1.82
CA TYR A 82 5.05 1.48 -1.88
C TYR A 82 4.66 1.17 -3.32
N TYR A 83 4.61 -0.12 -3.64
CA TYR A 83 4.25 -0.62 -4.96
C TYR A 83 2.76 -0.97 -5.02
N TYR A 84 1.93 0.03 -5.36
CA TYR A 84 0.48 -0.12 -5.53
C TYR A 84 0.04 -0.32 -6.98
N GLY A 85 -1.21 -0.77 -7.16
CA GLY A 85 -1.81 -1.06 -8.46
C GLY A 85 -2.07 -2.54 -8.66
N GLU A 86 -2.69 -2.89 -9.78
CA GLU A 86 -2.95 -4.29 -10.12
C GLU A 86 -1.66 -5.09 -10.19
N LYS A 87 -1.71 -6.32 -9.67
CA LYS A 87 -0.62 -7.28 -9.72
C LYS A 87 -1.11 -8.52 -10.45
N MET A 88 -0.51 -8.81 -11.60
CA MET A 88 -0.81 -10.01 -12.36
C MET A 88 -0.21 -11.21 -11.62
N TYR A 89 -1.04 -12.06 -11.04
CA TYR A 89 -0.63 -13.24 -10.24
C TYR A 89 0.33 -12.91 -9.07
N GLY A 90 0.09 -11.78 -8.38
CA GLY A 90 0.92 -11.36 -7.25
C GLY A 90 2.23 -10.66 -7.65
N ILE A 91 2.50 -10.56 -8.94
CA ILE A 91 3.64 -9.85 -9.53
C ILE A 91 3.10 -8.54 -10.11
N CYS A 92 3.63 -7.38 -9.73
CA CYS A 92 3.18 -6.16 -10.41
C CYS A 92 3.67 -6.20 -11.86
N PRO A 93 2.78 -6.05 -12.85
CA PRO A 93 3.14 -6.02 -14.26
C PRO A 93 3.84 -4.71 -14.63
N LYS A 94 3.77 -3.68 -13.77
CA LYS A 94 4.65 -2.52 -13.91
C LYS A 94 6.09 -2.97 -13.66
N PRO A 95 7.06 -2.56 -14.50
CA PRO A 95 8.45 -2.90 -14.28
C PRO A 95 8.88 -2.31 -12.94
N HIS A 96 8.87 -3.14 -11.89
CA HIS A 96 9.42 -2.71 -10.62
C HIS A 96 10.88 -2.34 -10.87
N ASN A 97 11.34 -1.21 -10.32
CA ASN A 97 12.73 -0.82 -10.42
C ASN A 97 13.66 -1.94 -9.94
N PHE A 98 14.94 -1.84 -10.32
CA PHE A 98 15.96 -2.85 -9.98
C PHE A 98 16.00 -3.22 -8.49
N ARG A 99 15.57 -2.34 -7.57
CA ARG A 99 15.60 -2.59 -6.14
C ARG A 99 14.59 -3.63 -5.72
N TRP A 100 13.40 -3.65 -6.30
CA TRP A 100 12.41 -4.69 -5.98
C TRP A 100 12.95 -6.06 -6.37
N TRP A 101 13.45 -6.20 -7.60
CA TRP A 101 14.05 -7.45 -8.09
C TRP A 101 15.29 -7.85 -7.29
N PHE A 102 16.10 -6.89 -6.87
CA PHE A 102 17.26 -7.13 -6.02
C PHE A 102 16.87 -7.74 -4.66
N TYR A 103 15.77 -7.30 -4.05
CA TYR A 103 15.29 -7.87 -2.79
C TYR A 103 14.50 -9.16 -3.02
N ALA A 104 13.69 -9.24 -4.08
CA ALA A 104 12.96 -10.44 -4.45
C ALA A 104 13.90 -11.63 -4.69
N SER A 105 15.05 -11.41 -5.36
CA SER A 105 16.08 -12.43 -5.62
C SER A 105 16.78 -12.96 -4.40
N ARG A 106 16.68 -12.25 -3.27
CA ARG A 106 17.23 -12.65 -1.97
C ARG A 106 16.19 -13.29 -1.06
N SER A 107 14.93 -13.32 -1.49
CA SER A 107 13.87 -13.98 -0.74
C SER A 107 13.94 -15.49 -0.92
N ILE A 108 13.60 -16.24 0.14
CA ILE A 108 13.51 -17.71 0.10
C ILE A 108 12.56 -18.20 -1.01
N ASN A 109 11.57 -17.37 -1.38
CA ASN A 109 10.55 -17.67 -2.37
C ASN A 109 10.93 -17.30 -3.80
N PHE A 110 12.18 -16.89 -4.06
CA PHE A 110 12.57 -16.43 -5.40
C PHE A 110 12.38 -17.50 -6.48
N ASN A 111 12.67 -18.77 -6.17
CA ASN A 111 12.47 -19.87 -7.11
C ASN A 111 10.98 -20.03 -7.49
N PHE A 112 10.06 -19.87 -6.53
CA PHE A 112 8.62 -19.88 -6.81
C PHE A 112 8.19 -18.70 -7.70
N LEU A 113 8.79 -17.53 -7.50
CA LEU A 113 8.55 -16.34 -8.31
C LEU A 113 8.99 -16.55 -9.77
N ILE A 114 10.17 -17.13 -9.99
CA ILE A 114 10.69 -17.43 -11.35
C ILE A 114 9.79 -18.43 -12.07
N ILE A 115 9.35 -19.50 -11.40
CA ILE A 115 8.43 -20.48 -11.97
C ILE A 115 7.12 -19.80 -12.40
N HIS A 116 6.55 -18.95 -11.54
CA HIS A 116 5.33 -18.23 -11.88
C HIS A 116 5.52 -17.27 -13.06
N LEU A 117 6.65 -16.57 -13.16
CA LEU A 117 6.96 -15.70 -14.30
C LEU A 117 7.07 -16.48 -15.61
N GLN A 118 7.67 -17.66 -15.60
CA GLN A 118 7.74 -18.53 -16.77
C GLN A 118 6.34 -18.93 -17.23
N PHE A 119 5.46 -19.35 -16.32
CA PHE A 119 4.06 -19.67 -16.65
C PHE A 119 3.30 -18.49 -17.25
N ILE A 120 3.50 -17.28 -16.72
CA ILE A 120 2.88 -16.06 -17.26
C ILE A 120 3.40 -15.77 -18.68
N TYR A 121 4.72 -15.88 -18.89
CA TYR A 121 5.33 -15.66 -20.19
C TYR A 121 4.78 -16.62 -21.25
N PHE A 122 4.64 -17.91 -20.92
CA PHE A 122 4.04 -18.88 -21.83
C PHE A 122 2.58 -18.58 -22.14
N LYS A 123 1.77 -18.16 -21.15
CA LYS A 123 0.37 -17.75 -21.36
C LYS A 123 0.19 -16.49 -22.21
N LEU A 124 1.19 -15.60 -22.26
CA LEU A 124 1.15 -14.38 -23.07
C LEU A 124 1.56 -14.62 -24.53
N LEU A 125 2.12 -15.79 -24.84
CA LEU A 125 2.52 -16.21 -26.19
C LEU A 125 1.44 -17.07 -26.90
N GLU A 126 0.39 -17.47 -26.18
CA GLU A 126 -0.83 -18.10 -26.71
C GLU A 126 -1.89 -17.04 -27.05
#